data_AF-A0A950VMZ6-F1
#
_entry.id   AF-A0A950VMZ6-F1
#
_cell.length_a   1.000
_cell.length_b   1.000
_cell.length_c   1.000
_cell.angle_alpha   90.00
_cell.angle_beta   90.00
_cell.angle_gamma   90.00
#
_symmetry.space_group_name_H-M   'P 1'
#
loop_
_entity.id
_entity.type
_entity.pdbx_description
1 polymer ?
#
loop_
_entity_poly.entity_id
_entity_poly.type
_entity_poly.pdbx_seq_one_letter_code
_entity_poly.pdbx_strand_id
1 'polypeptide(L)'
;MVSTMASPSLSLGAAVRDDRLLGAMFAGEGGWWPEQLRLLDTLDGDIRRHFWSIGRQSGKDVMVAALAVHNAALRPDLDEVLPKGMWREILVCCPRQDQAEDFVATCGAHITNSPVLSKTAEMRSDRINFKVPRTDRHGRKFTAKVRILAIPANSHTTRGKRVSLLIFNEYAHADDTAGPAALSICGRL
;
A
#
# COMPACT_ATOMS: atom_id res chain seq x y z
N MET A 1 8.73 34.76 2.21
CA MET A 1 7.98 33.49 2.08
C MET A 1 8.99 32.36 2.06
N VAL A 2 9.22 31.71 3.19
CA VAL A 2 10.11 30.54 3.27
C VAL A 2 9.31 29.33 2.83
N SER A 3 9.61 28.82 1.64
CA SER A 3 9.12 27.53 1.16
C SER A 3 9.64 26.44 2.10
N THR A 4 8.78 25.97 3.00
CA THR A 4 9.04 24.87 3.92
C THR A 4 9.11 23.57 3.12
N MET A 5 10.32 23.08 2.86
CA MET A 5 10.54 21.75 2.30
C MET A 5 10.13 20.70 3.33
N ALA A 6 8.91 20.19 3.20
CA ALA A 6 8.59 18.85 3.69
C ALA A 6 9.55 17.86 3.00
N SER A 7 10.07 16.87 3.72
CA SER A 7 10.88 15.81 3.12
C SER A 7 10.13 15.24 1.91
N PRO A 8 10.71 15.26 0.70
CA PRO A 8 9.99 14.87 -0.50
C PRO A 8 9.52 13.43 -0.37
N SER A 9 8.21 13.21 -0.60
CA SER A 9 7.67 11.86 -0.70
C SER A 9 8.34 11.16 -1.88
N LEU A 10 8.86 9.96 -1.64
CA LEU A 10 9.38 9.14 -2.73
C LEU A 10 8.19 8.69 -3.58
N SER A 11 8.25 8.84 -4.90
CA SER A 11 7.20 8.33 -5.78
C SER A 11 7.16 6.79 -5.77
N LEU A 12 6.00 6.19 -6.02
CA LEU A 12 5.88 4.75 -6.16
C LEU A 12 6.78 4.24 -7.29
N GLY A 13 6.75 4.93 -8.44
CA GLY A 13 7.57 4.61 -9.59
C GLY A 13 9.07 4.58 -9.28
N ALA A 14 9.56 5.50 -8.45
CA ALA A 14 10.95 5.47 -7.99
C ALA A 14 11.21 4.33 -7.01
N ALA A 15 10.27 4.06 -6.09
CA ALA A 15 10.42 3.00 -5.08
C ALA A 15 10.48 1.59 -5.68
N VAL A 16 9.69 1.29 -6.72
CA VAL A 16 9.68 -0.02 -7.41
C VAL A 16 10.87 -0.24 -8.32
N ARG A 17 11.61 0.81 -8.66
CA ARG A 17 12.87 0.76 -9.43
C ARG A 17 14.12 0.79 -8.56
N ASP A 18 13.99 0.98 -7.24
CA ASP A 18 15.10 0.97 -6.29
C ASP A 18 15.21 -0.41 -5.63
N ASP A 19 16.29 -1.13 -5.91
CA ASP A 19 16.58 -2.47 -5.40
C ASP A 19 16.83 -2.50 -3.88
N ARG A 20 17.02 -1.34 -3.24
CA ARG A 20 17.08 -1.26 -1.78
C ARG A 20 15.68 -1.21 -1.16
N LEU A 21 14.67 -0.89 -1.97
CA LEU A 21 13.27 -0.72 -1.59
C LEU A 21 12.42 -1.83 -2.22
N LEU A 22 11.54 -1.49 -3.17
CA LEU A 22 10.55 -2.40 -3.73
C LEU A 22 11.02 -3.05 -5.06
N GLY A 23 12.16 -2.63 -5.61
CA GLY A 23 12.78 -3.29 -6.76
C GLY A 23 13.36 -4.67 -6.43
N ALA A 24 13.73 -4.86 -5.16
CA ALA A 24 14.37 -6.09 -4.66
C ALA A 24 13.54 -7.36 -4.89
N MET A 25 12.21 -7.23 -4.98
CA MET A 25 11.27 -8.34 -5.14
C MET A 25 11.59 -9.23 -6.34
N PHE A 26 12.17 -8.66 -7.40
CA PHE A 26 12.49 -9.34 -8.65
C PHE A 26 13.98 -9.20 -9.02
N ALA A 27 14.85 -8.87 -8.06
CA ALA A 27 16.28 -8.73 -8.31
C ALA A 27 16.87 -10.06 -8.78
N GLY A 28 17.32 -10.11 -10.04
CA GLY A 28 17.92 -11.29 -10.68
C GLY A 28 17.04 -11.99 -11.73
N GLU A 29 15.72 -11.72 -11.76
CA GLU A 29 14.78 -12.33 -12.71
C GLU A 29 14.00 -11.26 -13.48
N GLY A 30 14.61 -10.66 -14.50
CA GLY A 30 13.92 -9.80 -15.48
C GLY A 30 13.30 -8.48 -14.96
N GLY A 31 13.25 -8.27 -13.64
CA GLY A 31 12.67 -7.09 -12.99
C GLY A 31 11.17 -6.94 -13.20
N TRP A 32 10.64 -5.81 -12.74
CA TRP A 32 9.28 -5.38 -13.07
C TRP A 32 9.10 -5.26 -14.59
N TRP A 33 8.01 -5.78 -15.12
CA TRP A 33 7.74 -5.64 -16.55
C TRP A 33 7.44 -4.18 -16.92
N PRO A 34 7.80 -3.71 -18.13
CA PRO A 34 7.56 -2.33 -18.55
C PRO A 34 6.10 -1.89 -18.39
N GLU A 35 5.15 -2.78 -18.68
CA GLU A 35 3.73 -2.47 -18.54
C GLU A 35 3.28 -2.38 -17.08
N GLN A 36 3.86 -3.19 -16.19
CA GLN A 36 3.60 -3.09 -14.75
C GLN A 36 4.12 -1.76 -14.21
N LEU A 37 5.33 -1.36 -14.62
CA LEU A 37 5.92 -0.07 -14.28
C LEU A 37 5.04 1.09 -14.78
N ARG A 38 4.55 1.00 -16.01
CA ARG A 38 3.63 2.00 -16.58
C ARG A 38 2.36 2.15 -15.75
N LEU A 39 1.74 1.03 -15.34
CA LEU A 39 0.55 1.04 -14.49
C LEU A 39 0.85 1.62 -13.10
N LEU A 40 1.98 1.24 -12.48
CA LEU A 40 2.40 1.76 -11.19
C LEU A 40 2.66 3.28 -11.24
N ASP A 41 3.28 3.77 -12.31
CA ASP A 41 3.53 5.20 -12.51
C ASP A 41 2.20 5.99 -12.59
N THR A 42 1.12 5.42 -13.13
CA THR A 42 -0.19 6.12 -13.14
C THR A 42 -0.80 6.34 -11.76
N LEU A 43 -0.33 5.60 -10.75
CA LEU A 43 -0.79 5.75 -9.37
C LEU A 43 -0.11 6.93 -8.66
N ASP A 44 0.97 7.45 -9.23
CA ASP A 44 1.63 8.67 -8.77
C ASP A 44 0.99 9.89 -9.44
N GLY A 45 -0.01 10.46 -8.79
CA GLY A 45 -0.66 11.68 -9.23
C GLY A 45 -1.86 12.05 -8.36
N ASP A 46 -2.61 13.05 -8.83
CA ASP A 46 -3.79 13.58 -8.12
C ASP A 46 -5.03 12.68 -8.24
N ILE A 47 -4.99 11.71 -9.16
CA ILE A 47 -6.06 10.73 -9.31
C ILE A 47 -6.10 9.86 -8.05
N ARG A 48 -7.21 9.97 -7.34
CA ARG A 48 -7.44 9.29 -6.06
C ARG A 48 -8.07 7.91 -6.23
N ARG A 49 -8.77 7.66 -7.34
CA ARG A 49 -9.49 6.40 -7.58
C ARG A 49 -8.99 5.77 -8.86
N HIS A 50 -8.48 4.55 -8.74
CA HIS A 50 -7.94 3.76 -9.83
C HIS A 50 -8.70 2.45 -9.96
N PHE A 51 -8.92 2.06 -11.19
CA PHE A 51 -9.64 0.84 -11.56
C PHE A 51 -8.81 0.08 -12.58
N TRP A 52 -8.34 -1.10 -12.21
CA TRP A 52 -7.61 -1.98 -13.12
C TRP A 52 -8.48 -3.14 -13.58
N SER A 53 -8.69 -3.22 -14.89
CA SER A 53 -9.28 -4.37 -15.58
C SER A 53 -8.17 -5.07 -16.34
N ILE A 54 -7.50 -6.02 -15.68
CA ILE A 54 -6.31 -6.70 -16.19
C ILE A 54 -6.49 -8.22 -16.08
N GLY A 55 -5.93 -8.94 -17.06
CA GLY A 55 -6.04 -10.39 -17.15
C GLY A 55 -5.41 -11.11 -15.95
N ARG A 56 -5.77 -12.39 -15.79
CA ARG A 56 -5.13 -13.28 -14.81
C ARG A 56 -3.63 -13.41 -15.09
N GLN A 57 -2.85 -13.74 -14.05
CA GLN A 57 -1.40 -13.95 -14.15
C GLN A 57 -0.59 -12.73 -14.64
N SER A 58 -1.15 -11.53 -14.56
CA SER A 58 -0.46 -10.26 -14.90
C SER A 58 0.43 -9.69 -13.79
N GLY A 59 0.48 -10.34 -12.63
CA GLY A 59 1.18 -9.82 -11.44
C GLY A 59 0.42 -8.68 -10.73
N LYS A 60 -0.90 -8.57 -10.93
CA LYS A 60 -1.75 -7.52 -10.33
C LYS A 60 -1.58 -7.40 -8.82
N ASP A 61 -1.58 -8.53 -8.12
CA ASP A 61 -1.52 -8.56 -6.66
C ASP A 61 -0.16 -8.06 -6.16
N VAL A 62 0.92 -8.38 -6.89
CA VAL A 62 2.27 -7.91 -6.57
C VAL A 62 2.40 -6.39 -6.78
N MET A 63 1.83 -5.84 -7.87
CA MET A 63 1.79 -4.40 -8.10
C MET A 63 1.03 -3.65 -7.00
N VAL A 64 -0.18 -4.11 -6.66
CA VAL A 64 -0.99 -3.43 -5.65
C VAL A 64 -0.40 -3.61 -4.24
N ALA A 65 0.26 -4.74 -3.97
CA ALA A 65 1.00 -4.94 -2.73
C ALA A 65 2.19 -3.97 -2.61
N ALA A 66 2.93 -3.71 -3.70
CA ALA A 66 3.99 -2.70 -3.71
C ALA A 66 3.45 -1.30 -3.38
N LEU A 67 2.30 -0.94 -3.95
CA LEU A 67 1.60 0.30 -3.61
C LEU A 67 1.19 0.36 -2.12
N ALA A 68 0.68 -0.74 -1.56
CA ALA A 68 0.31 -0.80 -0.14
C ALA A 68 1.53 -0.57 0.77
N VAL A 69 2.65 -1.23 0.48
CA VAL A 69 3.91 -1.07 1.22
C VAL A 69 4.48 0.33 1.05
N HIS A 70 4.45 0.88 -0.17
CA HIS A 70 4.86 2.26 -0.46
C HIS A 70 4.04 3.27 0.35
N ASN A 71 2.72 3.14 0.35
CA ASN A 71 1.85 4.03 1.10
C ASN A 71 2.10 3.92 2.62
N ALA A 72 2.40 2.72 3.11
CA ALA A 72 2.69 2.49 4.53
C ALA A 72 4.03 3.08 4.97
N ALA A 73 5.10 2.84 4.20
CA ALA A 73 6.47 3.07 4.63
C ALA A 73 7.13 4.31 4.01
N LEU A 74 6.66 4.80 2.86
CA LEU A 74 7.36 5.77 2.01
C LEU A 74 6.57 7.06 1.73
N ARG A 75 5.43 7.25 2.41
CA ARG A 75 4.57 8.45 2.31
C ARG A 75 4.54 9.28 3.61
N PRO A 76 5.63 10.00 3.95
CA PRO A 76 5.70 10.81 5.17
C PRO A 76 4.68 11.96 5.18
N ASP A 77 4.27 12.45 4.02
CA ASP A 77 3.25 13.48 3.85
C ASP A 77 1.87 13.06 4.42
N LEU A 78 1.56 11.77 4.37
CA LEU A 78 0.31 11.23 4.92
C LEU A 78 0.35 11.08 6.45
N ASP A 79 1.55 11.04 7.04
CA ASP A 79 1.72 10.89 8.49
C ASP A 79 1.48 12.22 9.23
N GLU A 80 1.66 13.37 8.56
CA GLU A 80 1.43 14.71 9.16
C GLU A 80 -0.05 15.02 9.40
N VAL A 81 -0.95 14.35 8.69
CA VAL A 81 -2.41 14.58 8.78
C VAL A 81 -3.02 13.91 10.01
N LEU A 82 -2.31 12.97 10.63
CA LEU A 82 -2.82 12.18 11.75
C LEU A 82 -2.37 12.71 13.11
N PRO A 83 -3.27 12.69 14.12
CA PRO A 83 -2.85 12.96 15.50
C PRO A 83 -1.78 11.97 15.95
N LYS A 84 -0.81 12.48 16.72
CA LYS A 84 0.32 11.69 17.22
C LYS A 84 -0.15 10.46 17.99
N GLY A 85 0.46 9.31 17.70
CA GLY A 85 0.20 8.05 18.40
C GLY A 85 -0.94 7.21 17.84
N MET A 86 -1.75 7.76 16.93
CA MET A 86 -2.81 7.03 16.22
C MET A 86 -2.25 6.19 15.08
N TRP A 87 -2.99 5.14 14.71
CA TRP A 87 -2.67 4.30 13.57
C TRP A 87 -3.29 4.87 12.29
N ARG A 88 -2.48 5.00 11.24
CA ARG A 88 -2.92 5.10 9.85
C ARG A 88 -3.22 3.70 9.33
N GLU A 89 -4.31 3.56 8.59
CA GLU A 89 -4.77 2.26 8.10
C GLU A 89 -4.72 2.20 6.58
N ILE A 90 -4.27 1.06 6.08
CA ILE A 90 -4.40 0.60 4.71
C ILE A 90 -5.25 -0.66 4.79
N LEU A 91 -6.38 -0.64 4.11
CA LEU A 91 -7.35 -1.72 4.20
C LEU A 91 -7.33 -2.52 2.91
N VAL A 92 -7.21 -3.84 3.06
CA VAL A 92 -7.27 -4.78 1.95
C VAL A 92 -8.57 -5.55 2.10
N CYS A 93 -9.53 -5.24 1.24
CA CYS A 93 -10.81 -5.90 1.13
C CYS A 93 -10.75 -6.94 0.02
N CYS A 94 -10.99 -8.20 0.38
CA CYS A 94 -11.20 -9.28 -0.59
C CYS A 94 -12.60 -9.90 -0.34
N PRO A 95 -13.16 -10.63 -1.33
CA PRO A 95 -14.39 -11.39 -1.14
C PRO A 95 -14.32 -12.34 0.07
N ARG A 96 -13.14 -12.93 0.30
CA ARG A 96 -12.87 -13.80 1.45
C ARG A 96 -11.72 -13.29 2.31
N GLN A 97 -11.76 -13.63 3.60
CA GLN A 97 -10.73 -13.24 4.56
C GLN A 97 -9.36 -13.87 4.25
N ASP A 98 -9.33 -15.16 3.88
CA ASP A 98 -8.10 -15.87 3.50
C ASP A 98 -7.40 -15.21 2.30
N GLN A 99 -8.15 -14.77 1.29
CA GLN A 99 -7.60 -14.02 0.17
C GLN A 99 -6.99 -12.67 0.58
N ALA A 100 -7.57 -12.00 1.58
CA ALA A 100 -7.00 -10.76 2.12
C ALA A 100 -5.71 -11.04 2.91
N GLU A 101 -5.64 -12.16 3.62
CA GLU A 101 -4.44 -12.62 4.33
C GLU A 101 -3.32 -13.01 3.34
N ASP A 102 -3.65 -13.68 2.23
CA ASP A 102 -2.69 -13.99 1.15
C ASP A 102 -2.12 -12.70 0.52
N PHE A 103 -2.96 -11.67 0.36
CA PHE A 103 -2.51 -10.37 -0.10
C PHE A 103 -1.58 -9.70 0.92
N VAL A 104 -1.88 -9.79 2.22
CA VAL A 104 -0.98 -9.32 3.28
C VAL A 104 0.34 -10.08 3.25
N ALA A 105 0.35 -11.40 3.00
CA ALA A 105 1.56 -12.17 2.81
C ALA A 105 2.37 -11.69 1.59
N THR A 106 1.70 -11.31 0.50
CA THR A 106 2.34 -10.70 -0.68
C THR A 106 3.00 -9.35 -0.35
N CYS A 107 2.37 -8.53 0.49
CA CYS A 107 2.99 -7.32 1.05
C CYS A 107 4.22 -7.68 1.91
N GLY A 108 4.13 -8.74 2.71
CA GLY A 108 5.23 -9.26 3.52
C GLY A 108 6.44 -9.69 2.69
N ALA A 109 6.21 -10.25 1.49
CA ALA A 109 7.29 -10.63 0.57
C ALA A 109 8.09 -9.40 0.08
N HIS A 110 7.41 -8.32 -0.32
CA HIS A 110 8.07 -7.05 -0.67
C HIS A 110 8.95 -6.49 0.46
N ILE A 111 8.43 -6.55 1.69
CA ILE A 111 9.15 -6.06 2.87
C ILE A 111 10.36 -6.94 3.17
N THR A 112 10.20 -8.26 3.13
CA THR A 112 11.24 -9.23 3.45
C THR A 112 12.41 -9.15 2.47
N ASN A 113 12.11 -8.99 1.18
CA ASN A 113 13.13 -8.85 0.15
C ASN A 113 13.84 -7.48 0.17
N SER A 114 13.23 -6.46 0.77
CA SER A 114 13.84 -5.13 0.89
C SER A 114 14.89 -5.06 2.02
N PRO A 115 16.16 -4.72 1.71
CA PRO A 115 17.18 -4.49 2.73
C PRO A 115 16.84 -3.36 3.71
N VAL A 116 16.06 -2.37 3.27
CA VAL A 116 15.66 -1.21 4.06
C VAL A 116 14.39 -1.50 4.86
N LEU A 117 13.36 -2.08 4.23
CA LEU A 117 12.03 -2.20 4.84
C LEU A 117 11.91 -3.39 5.80
N SER A 118 12.69 -4.46 5.59
CA SER A 118 12.65 -5.68 6.42
C SER A 118 12.78 -5.44 7.93
N LYS A 119 13.42 -4.34 8.33
CA LYS A 119 13.64 -3.96 9.74
C LYS A 119 12.56 -3.05 10.33
N THR A 120 11.57 -2.65 9.53
CA THR A 120 10.62 -1.58 9.88
C THR A 120 9.21 -2.05 10.18
N ALA A 121 8.93 -3.34 9.97
CA ALA A 121 7.60 -3.91 10.03
C ALA A 121 7.53 -5.16 10.93
N GLU A 122 6.43 -5.30 11.65
CA GLU A 122 6.02 -6.52 12.35
C GLU A 122 4.92 -7.19 11.52
N MET A 123 5.17 -8.42 11.06
CA MET A 123 4.26 -9.18 10.21
C MET A 123 3.42 -10.15 11.04
N ARG A 124 2.13 -10.23 10.73
CA ARG A 124 1.16 -11.23 11.22
C ARG A 124 0.33 -11.71 10.02
N SER A 125 -0.43 -12.79 10.20
CA SER A 125 -1.29 -13.32 9.11
C SER A 125 -2.31 -12.30 8.62
N ASP A 126 -2.95 -11.58 9.55
CA ASP A 126 -4.03 -10.65 9.28
C ASP A 126 -3.58 -9.20 9.02
N ARG A 127 -2.32 -8.87 9.34
CA ARG A 127 -1.86 -7.48 9.29
C ARG A 127 -0.34 -7.36 9.24
N ILE A 128 0.10 -6.20 8.76
CA ILE A 128 1.49 -5.74 8.89
C ILE A 128 1.48 -4.40 9.61
N ASN A 129 2.25 -4.30 10.69
CA ASN A 129 2.38 -3.09 11.48
C ASN A 129 3.74 -2.42 11.22
N PHE A 130 3.73 -1.20 10.72
CA PHE A 130 4.91 -0.37 10.53
C PHE A 130 5.06 0.63 11.69
N LYS A 131 6.30 0.75 12.18
CA LYS A 131 6.70 1.81 13.12
C LYS A 131 7.86 2.57 12.50
N VAL A 132 7.55 3.62 11.75
CA VAL A 132 8.55 4.34 10.94
C VAL A 132 9.02 5.59 11.68
N PRO A 133 10.32 5.73 11.96
CA PRO A 133 10.87 6.99 12.47
C PRO A 133 10.70 8.10 11.44
N ARG A 134 10.12 9.23 11.86
CA ARG A 134 9.84 10.41 11.04
C ARG A 134 10.34 11.67 11.72
N THR A 135 10.47 12.72 10.92
CA THR A 135 10.71 14.08 11.38
C THR A 135 9.64 14.97 10.75
N ASP A 136 8.90 15.74 11.56
CA ASP A 136 7.89 16.66 11.05
C ASP A 136 8.54 17.89 10.38
N ARG A 137 7.74 18.68 9.66
CA ARG A 137 8.17 19.97 9.06
C ARG A 137 8.81 20.98 10.04
N HIS A 138 8.67 20.76 11.35
CA HIS A 138 9.27 21.60 12.40
C HIS A 138 10.54 20.97 13.01
N GLY A 139 11.06 19.88 12.42
CA GLY A 139 12.28 19.20 12.89
C GLY A 139 12.07 18.26 14.08
N ARG A 140 10.82 18.04 14.52
CA ARG A 140 10.54 17.17 15.68
C ARG A 140 10.47 15.71 15.24
N LYS A 141 11.23 14.86 15.92
CA LYS A 141 11.23 13.42 15.72
C LYS A 141 9.96 12.79 16.31
N PHE A 142 9.35 11.86 15.58
CA PHE A 142 8.23 11.05 16.05
C PHE A 142 8.23 9.68 15.37
N THR A 143 7.44 8.75 15.87
CA THR A 143 7.22 7.44 15.22
C THR A 143 5.84 7.42 14.59
N ALA A 144 5.78 7.35 13.27
CA ALA A 144 4.55 7.09 12.54
C ALA A 144 4.13 5.63 12.75
N LYS A 145 2.84 5.40 13.01
CA LYS A 145 2.25 4.07 13.15
C LYS A 145 1.31 3.83 11.98
N VAL A 146 1.65 2.90 11.11
CA VAL A 146 0.86 2.58 9.92
C VAL A 146 0.62 1.08 9.87
N ARG A 147 -0.58 0.64 9.48
CA ARG A 147 -0.85 -0.79 9.32
C ARG A 147 -1.51 -1.11 8.00
N ILE A 148 -1.12 -2.22 7.40
CA ILE A 148 -1.86 -2.91 6.33
C ILE A 148 -2.71 -3.97 7.03
N LEU A 149 -4.02 -3.98 6.78
CA LEU A 149 -4.97 -4.84 7.48
C LEU A 149 -5.81 -5.60 6.45
N ALA A 150 -5.78 -6.93 6.53
CA ALA A 150 -6.74 -7.80 5.86
C ALA A 150 -8.10 -7.64 6.53
N ILE A 151 -9.12 -7.30 5.75
CA ILE A 151 -10.50 -7.22 6.23
C ILE A 151 -11.45 -7.93 5.26
N PRO A 152 -12.53 -8.55 5.78
CA PRO A 152 -13.59 -9.06 4.92
C PRO A 152 -14.32 -7.87 4.27
N ALA A 153 -14.72 -8.01 3.01
CA ALA A 153 -15.50 -6.99 2.33
C ALA A 153 -16.95 -6.93 2.88
N ASN A 154 -17.19 -6.13 3.93
CA ASN A 154 -18.54 -5.81 4.39
C ASN A 154 -18.71 -4.34 4.75
N SER A 155 -19.95 -3.85 4.72
CA SER A 155 -20.31 -2.42 4.90
C SER A 155 -19.95 -1.83 6.27
N HIS A 156 -19.67 -2.66 7.27
CA HIS A 156 -19.31 -2.25 8.62
C HIS A 156 -17.79 -2.08 8.81
N THR A 157 -16.97 -2.73 7.99
CA THR A 157 -15.52 -2.84 8.22
C THR A 157 -14.72 -1.56 8.00
N THR A 158 -15.21 -0.60 7.22
CA THR A 158 -14.44 0.61 6.87
C THR A 158 -14.80 1.84 7.72
N ARG A 159 -15.95 1.83 8.43
CA ARG A 159 -16.42 2.99 9.21
C ARG A 159 -15.55 3.23 10.45
N GLY A 160 -15.27 4.51 10.74
CA GLY A 160 -14.50 4.92 11.91
C GLY A 160 -12.99 4.65 11.83
N LYS A 161 -12.52 4.14 10.68
CA LYS A 161 -11.10 3.85 10.43
C LYS A 161 -10.39 5.05 9.82
N ARG A 162 -9.10 5.17 10.11
CA ARG A 162 -8.24 6.26 9.62
C ARG A 162 -7.51 5.82 8.36
N VAL A 163 -8.30 5.61 7.31
CA VAL A 163 -7.85 4.98 6.08
C VAL A 163 -7.11 5.99 5.22
N SER A 164 -5.94 5.59 4.73
CA SER A 164 -5.17 6.37 3.74
C SER A 164 -5.10 5.68 2.37
N LEU A 165 -5.40 4.39 2.33
CA LEU A 165 -5.52 3.60 1.12
C LEU A 165 -6.53 2.47 1.35
N LEU A 166 -7.50 2.35 0.45
CA LEU A 166 -8.44 1.24 0.40
C LEU A 166 -8.21 0.46 -0.89
N ILE A 167 -7.93 -0.83 -0.74
CA ILE A 167 -7.71 -1.77 -1.83
C ILE A 167 -8.89 -2.74 -1.84
N PHE A 168 -9.59 -2.81 -2.96
CA PHE A 168 -10.50 -3.92 -3.25
C PHE A 168 -9.79 -4.85 -4.21
N ASN A 169 -9.47 -6.06 -3.76
CA ASN A 169 -8.89 -7.08 -4.63
C ASN A 169 -9.97 -8.05 -5.08
N GLU A 170 -9.89 -8.47 -6.34
CA GLU A 170 -10.86 -9.41 -6.95
C GLU A 170 -12.33 -8.99 -6.81
N TYR A 171 -12.62 -7.67 -6.86
CA TYR A 171 -13.99 -7.13 -6.74
C TYR A 171 -14.98 -7.77 -7.74
N ALA A 172 -14.45 -8.34 -8.83
CA ALA A 172 -15.15 -9.17 -9.82
C ALA A 172 -16.04 -10.25 -9.30
N HIS A 173 -15.49 -10.91 -8.28
CA HIS A 173 -15.95 -12.16 -7.75
C HIS A 173 -16.56 -11.91 -6.37
N ALA A 174 -16.84 -10.65 -6.04
CA ALA A 174 -17.72 -10.30 -4.94
C ALA A 174 -19.14 -10.70 -5.37
N ASP A 175 -19.64 -11.80 -4.79
CA ASP A 175 -21.04 -12.19 -4.98
C ASP A 175 -21.98 -11.23 -4.24
N ASP A 176 -23.21 -11.14 -4.74
CA ASP A 176 -24.20 -10.08 -4.53
C ASP A 176 -24.85 -10.04 -3.14
N THR A 177 -24.05 -10.25 -2.09
CA THR A 177 -24.30 -9.59 -0.79
C THR A 177 -23.65 -8.21 -0.68
N ALA A 178 -22.97 -7.71 -1.74
CA ALA A 178 -22.95 -6.30 -2.16
C ALA A 178 -22.11 -6.02 -3.45
N GLY A 179 -22.74 -6.05 -4.64
CA GLY A 179 -22.40 -5.20 -5.82
C GLY A 179 -21.38 -5.74 -6.84
N PRO A 180 -21.53 -5.45 -8.17
CA PRO A 180 -20.96 -6.30 -9.22
C PRO A 180 -19.63 -5.83 -9.87
N ALA A 181 -18.87 -6.85 -10.30
CA ALA A 181 -17.93 -6.94 -11.43
C ALA A 181 -16.47 -6.41 -11.33
N ALA A 182 -15.61 -6.94 -12.22
CA ALA A 182 -14.16 -7.11 -12.03
C ALA A 182 -13.31 -5.86 -11.97
N LEU A 183 -12.73 -5.62 -10.78
CA LEU A 183 -12.05 -4.37 -10.50
C LEU A 183 -11.02 -4.55 -9.36
N SER A 184 -9.76 -4.21 -9.59
CA SER A 184 -8.91 -3.80 -8.48
C SER A 184 -9.14 -2.30 -8.27
N ILE A 185 -9.84 -1.94 -7.20
CA ILE A 185 -10.08 -0.54 -6.85
C ILE A 185 -8.97 -0.12 -5.89
N CYS A 186 -8.14 0.82 -6.30
CA CYS A 186 -7.22 1.50 -5.40
C CYS A 186 -7.75 2.93 -5.16
N GLY A 187 -8.25 3.19 -3.96
CA GLY A 187 -8.65 4.52 -3.50
C GLY A 187 -7.62 5.12 -2.54
N ARG A 188 -6.87 6.15 -2.95
CA ARG A 188 -6.19 7.09 -2.03
C ARG A 188 -7.24 8.09 -1.56
N LEU A 189 -7.51 8.17 -0.26
CA LEU A 189 -8.48 9.13 0.29
C LEU A 189 -7.95 10.55 0.28
#